data_AF-A0A521NZF2-F1
#
_entry.id   AF-A0A521NZF2-F1
#
_cell.length_a   1.000
_cell.length_b   1.000
_cell.length_c   1.000
_cell.angle_alpha   90.00
_cell.angle_beta   90.00
_cell.angle_gamma   90.00
#
_symmetry.space_group_name_H-M   'P 1'
#
loop_
_entity.id
_entity.type
_entity.pdbx_description
1 polymer ?
#
loop_
_entity_poly.entity_id
_entity_poly.type
_entity_poly.pdbx_seq_one_letter_code
_entity_poly.pdbx_strand_id
1 'polypeptide(L)'
;MQSARKLSQGALLAILLLTGCAGPSIGYLQLQVLSKGMGSAEVSAALKQGPLEQTEVRSGGRTFSFQRYFMTSSVATDPYFLAYENDKLGYWGTVSEFRRHPDTVLTDAFNQAFAILSAPKK
;
A
#
# COMPACT_ATOMS: atom_id res chain seq x y z
N MET A 1 18.29 46.96 -44.63
CA MET A 1 17.48 46.90 -43.39
C MET A 1 16.61 45.65 -43.46
N GLN A 2 17.03 44.54 -42.85
CA GLN A 2 16.29 43.28 -42.83
C GLN A 2 15.48 43.22 -41.54
N SER A 3 14.14 43.17 -41.67
CA SER A 3 13.24 42.94 -40.54
C SER A 3 12.13 42.02 -41.01
N ALA A 4 12.16 40.76 -40.59
CA ALA A 4 11.02 39.86 -40.69
C ALA A 4 11.13 38.71 -39.67
N ARG A 5 10.54 38.99 -38.50
CA ARG A 5 9.61 38.12 -37.74
C ARG A 5 10.04 36.66 -37.51
N LYS A 6 10.58 36.41 -36.30
CA LYS A 6 10.75 35.08 -35.71
C LYS A 6 9.39 34.45 -35.41
N LEU A 7 9.32 33.14 -35.68
CA LEU A 7 8.17 32.26 -35.56
C LEU A 7 7.56 32.23 -34.15
N SER A 8 6.24 32.38 -34.10
CA SER A 8 5.39 32.06 -32.96
C SER A 8 5.11 30.56 -32.93
N GLN A 9 5.91 29.80 -32.18
CA GLN A 9 5.59 28.42 -31.79
C GLN A 9 5.03 28.43 -30.37
N GLY A 10 3.75 28.74 -30.25
CA GLY A 10 3.03 28.72 -28.98
C GLY A 10 1.75 27.93 -29.12
N ALA A 11 1.81 26.62 -28.85
CA ALA A 11 0.66 25.79 -28.48
C ALA A 11 1.11 24.37 -28.09
N LEU A 12 1.93 24.23 -27.04
CA LEU A 12 1.90 23.02 -26.22
C LEU A 12 0.85 23.26 -25.15
N LEU A 13 -0.41 22.95 -25.43
CA LEU A 13 -1.46 22.97 -24.40
C LEU A 13 -1.77 21.53 -24.00
N ALA A 14 -1.30 21.21 -22.80
CA ALA A 14 -1.45 19.96 -22.10
C ALA A 14 -2.93 19.58 -21.92
N ILE A 15 -3.33 18.45 -22.50
CA ILE A 15 -4.54 17.73 -22.10
C ILE A 15 -4.14 16.85 -20.92
N LEU A 16 -4.10 17.44 -19.72
CA LEU A 16 -4.00 16.70 -18.47
C LEU A 16 -5.35 16.02 -18.22
N LEU A 17 -5.34 14.72 -18.47
CA LEU A 17 -6.42 13.78 -18.26
C LEU A 17 -7.02 13.92 -16.85
N LEU A 18 -8.29 14.31 -16.80
CA LEU A 18 -9.18 14.12 -15.65
C LEU A 18 -9.50 12.62 -15.52
N THR A 19 -8.51 11.80 -15.19
CA THR A 19 -8.80 10.47 -14.64
C THR A 19 -9.16 10.66 -13.19
N GLY A 20 -10.46 10.56 -12.87
CA GLY A 20 -10.90 10.43 -11.48
C GLY A 20 -10.18 9.25 -10.85
N CYS A 21 -9.18 9.54 -10.02
CA CYS A 21 -8.43 8.54 -9.28
C CYS A 21 -9.35 7.96 -8.21
N ALA A 22 -10.13 6.93 -8.57
CA ALA A 22 -10.43 5.90 -7.60
C ALA A 22 -9.08 5.47 -6.99
N GLY A 23 -8.93 5.67 -5.68
CA GLY A 23 -7.66 5.45 -5.01
C GLY A 23 -7.14 4.03 -5.28
N PRO A 24 -5.81 3.85 -5.36
CA PRO A 24 -5.22 2.52 -5.60
C PRO A 24 -5.75 1.52 -4.58
N SER A 25 -6.35 0.44 -5.07
CA SER A 25 -6.84 -0.66 -4.23
C SER A 25 -6.38 -2.00 -4.81
N ILE A 26 -6.05 -2.95 -3.94
CA ILE A 26 -5.75 -4.33 -4.34
C ILE A 26 -7.07 -5.09 -4.57
N GLY A 27 -7.10 -5.91 -5.60
CA GLY A 27 -8.16 -6.89 -5.83
C GLY A 27 -7.80 -8.26 -5.27
N TYR A 28 -8.81 -9.09 -5.02
CA TYR A 28 -8.64 -10.45 -4.50
C TYR A 28 -7.70 -11.33 -5.36
N LEU A 29 -7.78 -11.22 -6.69
CA LEU A 29 -6.91 -11.99 -7.59
C LEU A 29 -5.42 -11.64 -7.42
N GLN A 30 -5.09 -10.39 -7.07
CA GLN A 30 -3.71 -9.98 -6.83
C GLN A 30 -3.15 -10.54 -5.51
N LEU A 31 -4.02 -10.95 -4.58
CA LEU A 31 -3.57 -11.60 -3.35
C LEU A 31 -3.12 -13.05 -3.59
N GLN A 32 -3.61 -13.69 -4.66
CA GLN A 32 -3.27 -15.09 -4.97
C GLN A 32 -1.81 -15.27 -5.42
N VAL A 33 -1.16 -14.20 -5.86
CA VAL A 33 0.27 -14.24 -6.22
C VAL A 33 1.19 -14.05 -5.02
N LEU A 34 0.64 -13.67 -3.85
CA LEU A 34 1.43 -13.47 -2.64
C LEU A 34 1.81 -14.82 -2.04
N SER A 35 3.07 -14.91 -1.62
CA SER A 35 3.63 -16.09 -0.98
C SER A 35 4.45 -15.68 0.24
N LYS A 36 4.44 -16.54 1.27
CA LYS A 36 5.30 -16.32 2.44
C LYS A 36 6.78 -16.30 2.01
N GLY A 37 7.56 -15.41 2.61
CA GLY A 37 8.97 -15.25 2.30
C GLY A 37 9.29 -14.29 1.15
N MET A 38 8.28 -13.76 0.45
CA MET A 38 8.51 -12.69 -0.53
C MET A 38 9.06 -11.43 0.14
N GLY A 39 9.95 -10.73 -0.58
CA GLY A 39 10.46 -9.43 -0.14
C GLY A 39 9.44 -8.30 -0.31
N SER A 40 9.54 -7.21 0.46
CA SER A 40 8.60 -6.08 0.32
C SER A 40 8.61 -5.45 -1.09
N ALA A 41 9.78 -5.38 -1.73
CA ALA A 41 9.93 -4.92 -3.11
C ALA A 41 9.31 -5.89 -4.12
N GLU A 42 9.49 -7.20 -3.90
CA GLU A 42 8.92 -8.26 -4.73
C GLU A 42 7.38 -8.25 -4.66
N VAL A 43 6.83 -8.09 -3.45
CA VAL A 43 5.39 -7.94 -3.23
C VAL A 43 4.86 -6.69 -3.93
N SER A 44 5.55 -5.55 -3.79
CA SER A 44 5.13 -4.30 -4.45
C SER A 44 5.09 -4.45 -5.97
N ALA A 45 6.06 -5.15 -6.55
CA ALA A 45 6.08 -5.48 -7.97
C ALA A 45 4.93 -6.42 -8.36
N ALA A 46 4.65 -7.46 -7.56
CA ALA A 46 3.57 -8.40 -7.79
C ALA A 46 2.18 -7.75 -7.72
N LEU A 47 1.97 -6.86 -6.75
CA LEU A 47 0.74 -6.09 -6.59
C LEU A 47 0.62 -4.93 -7.60
N LYS A 48 1.72 -4.60 -8.29
CA LYS A 48 1.81 -3.45 -9.21
C LYS A 48 1.44 -2.11 -8.56
N GLN A 49 1.58 -2.02 -7.24
CA GLN A 49 1.34 -0.80 -6.47
C GLN A 49 2.07 -0.84 -5.13
N GLY A 50 2.48 0.35 -4.67
CA GLY A 50 3.06 0.53 -3.35
C GLY A 50 1.99 0.57 -2.24
N PRO A 51 2.41 0.42 -0.98
CA PRO A 51 1.51 0.57 0.15
C PRO A 51 1.04 2.02 0.27
N LEU A 52 -0.17 2.22 0.80
CA LEU A 52 -0.68 3.54 1.14
C LEU A 52 0.18 4.16 2.24
N GLU A 53 0.51 3.34 3.23
CA GLU A 53 1.31 3.71 4.39
C GLU A 53 2.05 2.49 4.91
N GLN A 54 3.13 2.74 5.63
CA GLN A 54 3.91 1.72 6.29
C GLN A 54 4.41 2.19 7.63
N THR A 55 4.59 1.27 8.56
CA THR A 55 5.18 1.52 9.87
C THR A 55 5.93 0.30 10.37
N GLU A 56 6.88 0.50 11.28
CA GLU A 56 7.61 -0.57 11.94
C GLU A 56 7.24 -0.59 13.42
N VAL A 57 6.97 -1.79 13.94
CA VAL A 57 6.60 -2.00 15.34
C VAL A 57 7.41 -3.15 15.91
N ARG A 58 7.86 -2.99 17.15
CA ARG A 58 8.53 -4.04 17.92
C ARG A 58 7.58 -4.62 18.97
N SER A 59 7.47 -5.94 19.04
CA SER A 59 6.68 -6.65 20.06
C SER A 59 7.32 -8.00 20.38
N GLY A 60 7.31 -8.41 21.64
CA GLY A 60 7.83 -9.73 22.05
C GLY A 60 9.26 -10.02 21.58
N GLY A 61 10.12 -9.00 21.49
CA GLY A 61 11.49 -9.13 20.99
C GLY A 61 11.65 -9.18 19.47
N ARG A 62 10.55 -9.26 18.72
CA ARG A 62 10.50 -9.29 17.24
C ARG A 62 10.19 -7.92 16.67
N THR A 63 10.68 -7.64 15.47
CA THR A 63 10.41 -6.41 14.74
C THR A 63 9.60 -6.73 13.48
N PHE A 64 8.50 -6.04 13.31
CA PHE A 64 7.59 -6.21 12.19
C PHE A 64 7.46 -4.92 11.41
N SER A 65 7.53 -5.00 10.09
CA SER A 65 7.08 -3.93 9.20
C SER A 65 5.65 -4.24 8.76
N PHE A 66 4.76 -3.27 8.90
CA PHE A 66 3.37 -3.36 8.45
C PHE A 66 3.15 -2.39 7.31
N GLN A 67 2.50 -2.90 6.26
CA GLN A 67 2.09 -2.13 5.10
C GLN A 67 0.57 -2.15 4.97
N ARG A 68 -0.03 -0.97 4.77
CA ARG A 68 -1.49 -0.81 4.61
C ARG A 68 -1.85 -0.59 3.15
N TYR A 69 -2.89 -1.29 2.72
CA TYR A 69 -3.54 -1.16 1.42
C TYR A 69 -5.04 -1.01 1.63
N PHE A 70 -5.75 -0.56 0.59
CA PHE A 70 -7.19 -0.75 0.50
C PHE A 70 -7.47 -1.97 -0.36
N MET A 71 -8.33 -2.86 0.09
CA MET A 71 -8.82 -3.97 -0.71
C MET A 71 -10.25 -3.68 -1.12
N THR A 72 -10.53 -3.68 -2.42
CA THR A 72 -11.89 -3.54 -2.92
C THR A 72 -12.48 -4.93 -3.16
N SER A 73 -13.55 -5.24 -2.43
CA SER A 73 -14.41 -6.38 -2.68
C SER A 73 -15.62 -5.96 -3.52
N SER A 74 -16.50 -6.90 -3.86
CA SER A 74 -17.75 -6.60 -4.57
C SER A 74 -18.71 -5.70 -3.78
N VAL A 75 -18.50 -5.53 -2.46
CA VAL A 75 -19.47 -4.89 -1.55
C VAL A 75 -18.88 -3.73 -0.74
N ALA A 76 -17.57 -3.72 -0.51
CA ALA A 76 -16.90 -2.73 0.33
C ALA A 76 -15.42 -2.57 -0.03
N THR A 77 -14.85 -1.42 0.32
CA THR A 77 -13.41 -1.18 0.34
C THR A 77 -12.93 -1.16 1.79
N ASP A 78 -12.12 -2.15 2.15
CA ASP A 78 -11.66 -2.36 3.53
C ASP A 78 -10.14 -2.20 3.65
N PRO A 79 -9.63 -1.78 4.81
CA PRO A 79 -8.19 -1.75 5.05
C PRO A 79 -7.64 -3.18 5.12
N TYR A 80 -6.56 -3.40 4.37
CA TYR A 80 -5.87 -4.68 4.26
C TYR A 80 -4.39 -4.49 4.59
N PHE A 81 -3.82 -5.43 5.32
CA PHE A 81 -2.49 -5.28 5.87
C PHE A 81 -1.59 -6.45 5.49
N LEU A 82 -0.33 -6.13 5.22
CA LEU A 82 0.74 -7.09 5.03
C LEU A 82 1.75 -6.90 6.16
N ALA A 83 2.20 -8.01 6.74
CA ALA A 83 3.16 -8.04 7.83
C ALA A 83 4.43 -8.76 7.41
N TYR A 84 5.56 -8.09 7.61
CA TYR A 84 6.90 -8.56 7.26
C TYR A 84 7.76 -8.66 8.50
N GLU A 85 8.61 -9.68 8.56
CA GLU A 85 9.66 -9.82 9.55
C GLU A 85 10.98 -10.06 8.81
N ASN A 86 12.02 -9.29 9.11
CA ASN A 86 13.30 -9.32 8.36
C ASN A 86 13.14 -9.16 6.84
N ASP A 87 12.27 -8.25 6.40
CA ASP A 87 11.89 -8.04 4.99
C ASP A 87 11.31 -9.29 4.30
N LYS A 88 10.67 -10.19 5.08
CA LYS A 88 10.00 -11.38 4.54
C LYS A 88 8.53 -11.37 4.91
N LEU A 89 7.66 -11.47 3.90
CA LEU A 89 6.22 -11.51 4.08
C LEU A 89 5.85 -12.75 4.92
N GLY A 90 5.35 -12.52 6.13
CA GLY A 90 4.97 -13.59 7.05
C GLY A 90 3.46 -13.84 7.05
N TYR A 91 2.68 -12.77 6.90
CA TYR A 91 1.22 -12.81 7.00
C TYR A 91 0.56 -11.62 6.30
N TRP A 92 -0.69 -11.78 5.87
CA TRP A 92 -1.49 -10.71 5.29
C TRP A 92 -2.97 -10.98 5.53
N GLY A 93 -3.77 -9.92 5.66
CA GLY A 93 -5.18 -10.04 6.02
C GLY A 93 -5.86 -8.72 6.37
N THR A 94 -7.16 -8.82 6.62
CA THR A 94 -7.98 -7.77 7.22
C THR A 94 -7.71 -7.62 8.72
N VAL A 95 -8.19 -6.52 9.32
CA VAL A 95 -8.10 -6.26 10.76
C VAL A 95 -8.62 -7.44 11.60
N SER A 96 -9.75 -8.01 11.21
CA SER A 96 -10.39 -9.13 11.92
C SER A 96 -9.61 -10.44 11.79
N GLU A 97 -8.86 -10.63 10.71
CA GLU A 97 -8.00 -11.80 10.53
C GLU A 97 -6.74 -11.70 11.40
N PHE A 98 -6.07 -10.54 11.42
CA PHE A 98 -4.93 -10.29 12.31
C PHE A 98 -5.28 -10.48 13.81
N ARG A 99 -6.46 -10.04 14.23
CA ARG A 99 -6.91 -10.17 15.63
C ARG A 99 -7.29 -11.60 16.03
N ARG A 100 -7.54 -12.48 15.05
CA ARG A 100 -7.83 -13.91 15.27
C ARG A 100 -6.62 -14.80 15.04
N HIS A 101 -5.47 -14.22 14.69
CA HIS A 101 -4.25 -14.97 14.44
C HIS A 101 -3.74 -15.62 15.74
N PRO A 102 -3.26 -16.88 15.72
CA PRO A 102 -2.81 -17.58 16.93
C PRO A 102 -1.51 -17.05 17.52
N ASP A 103 -0.69 -16.35 16.72
CA ASP A 103 0.52 -15.68 17.19
C ASP A 103 0.16 -14.36 17.89
N THR A 104 0.13 -14.41 19.22
CA THR A 104 -0.21 -13.26 20.08
C THR A 104 0.77 -12.10 19.93
N VAL A 105 2.05 -12.38 19.67
CA VAL A 105 3.07 -11.33 19.46
C VAL A 105 2.79 -10.56 18.17
N LEU A 106 2.39 -11.27 17.10
CA LEU A 106 1.98 -10.65 15.85
C LEU A 106 0.71 -9.81 16.04
N THR A 107 -0.29 -10.33 16.76
CA THR A 107 -1.54 -9.61 17.03
C THR A 107 -1.29 -8.33 17.83
N ASP A 108 -0.43 -8.37 18.84
CA ASP A 108 -0.06 -7.19 19.64
C ASP A 108 0.71 -6.15 18.81
N ALA A 109 1.64 -6.60 17.97
CA ALA A 109 2.36 -5.72 17.05
C ALA A 109 1.38 -5.07 16.04
N PHE A 110 0.44 -5.86 15.52
CA PHE A 110 -0.58 -5.37 14.59
C PHE A 110 -1.49 -4.32 15.23
N ASN A 111 -1.95 -4.53 16.46
CA ASN A 111 -2.84 -3.57 17.12
C ASN A 111 -2.14 -2.20 17.33
N GLN A 112 -0.85 -2.22 17.65
CA GLN A 112 -0.03 -0.99 17.72
C GLN A 112 0.11 -0.34 16.34
N ALA A 113 0.47 -1.12 15.31
CA ALA A 113 0.59 -0.63 13.93
C ALA A 113 -0.73 -0.05 13.42
N PHE A 114 -1.85 -0.71 13.69
CA PHE A 114 -3.19 -0.26 13.32
C PHE A 114 -3.54 1.08 13.96
N ALA A 115 -3.20 1.28 15.24
CA ALA A 115 -3.41 2.55 15.92
C ALA A 115 -2.61 3.69 15.28
N ILE A 116 -1.36 3.42 14.86
CA ILE A 116 -0.50 4.38 14.17
C ILE A 116 -1.06 4.72 12.78
N LEU A 117 -1.39 3.70 11.99
CA LEU A 117 -1.81 3.85 10.58
C LEU A 117 -3.26 4.32 10.42
N SER A 118 -4.07 4.25 11.47
CA SER A 118 -5.47 4.71 11.45
C SER A 118 -5.68 6.06 12.13
N ALA A 119 -4.61 6.65 12.68
CA ALA A 119 -4.69 7.98 13.28
C ALA A 119 -5.01 9.04 12.21
N PRO A 120 -5.94 9.97 12.47
CA PRO A 120 -6.21 11.06 11.54
C PRO A 120 -4.95 11.92 11.36
N LYS A 121 -4.53 12.13 10.11
CA LYS A 121 -3.45 13.07 9.79
C LYS A 121 -3.97 14.49 10.03
N LYS A 122 -3.30 15.21 10.93
CA LYS A 122 -3.59 16.61 11.24
C LYS A 122 -3.22 17.52 10.08
#